data_AF-A0A7J0AIJ1-F1
#
_entry.id   AF-A0A7J0AIJ1-F1
#
_cell.length_a   1.000
_cell.length_b   1.000
_cell.length_c   1.000
_cell.angle_alpha   90.00
_cell.angle_beta   90.00
_cell.angle_gamma   90.00
#
_symmetry.space_group_name_H-M   'P 1'
#
loop_
_entity.id
_entity.type
_entity.pdbx_description
1 polymer ?
#
loop_
_entity_poly.entity_id
_entity_poly.type
_entity_poly.pdbx_seq_one_letter_code
_entity_poly.pdbx_strand_id
1 'polypeptide(L)' 'MITSDKRIAQDSFANLTDYSAVCPEGLKRFFVYVHFTDFSTCLLSNIFAATRTAALQIALDRFADCSEYLASINLHGDD' A
#
# COMPACT_ATOMS: atom_id res chain seq x y z
N MET A 1 11.51 30.08 -14.54
CA MET A 1 10.74 29.73 -13.32
C MET A 1 10.29 28.29 -13.51
N ILE A 2 11.08 27.33 -12.99
CA ILE A 2 10.74 25.90 -13.02
C ILE A 2 9.88 25.68 -11.78
N THR A 3 8.61 25.31 -11.97
CA THR A 3 7.74 24.92 -10.87
C THR A 3 8.27 23.60 -10.31
N SER A 4 8.85 23.63 -9.11
CA SER A 4 9.22 22.43 -8.37
C SER A 4 7.99 21.53 -8.25
N ASP A 5 8.01 20.44 -9.00
CA ASP A 5 7.07 19.34 -8.91
C ASP A 5 7.03 18.93 -7.44
N LYS A 6 5.86 19.05 -6.79
CA LYS A 6 5.63 18.64 -5.40
C LYS A 6 5.68 17.10 -5.25
N ARG A 7 6.64 16.44 -5.89
CA ARG A 7 6.99 15.07 -5.54
C ARG A 7 7.65 15.15 -4.18
N ILE A 8 6.91 14.69 -3.18
CA ILE A 8 7.45 14.37 -1.86
C ILE A 8 8.81 13.72 -2.09
N ALA A 9 9.87 14.27 -1.48
CA ALA A 9 11.21 13.71 -1.58
C ALA A 9 11.11 12.20 -1.30
N GLN A 10 11.47 11.38 -2.29
CA GLN A 10 11.28 9.93 -2.27
C GLN A 10 12.11 9.22 -1.18
N ASP A 11 12.90 9.95 -0.37
CA ASP A 11 13.71 9.39 0.72
C ASP A 11 12.88 8.63 1.77
N SER A 12 11.60 8.98 1.94
CA SER A 12 10.73 8.37 2.95
C SER A 12 9.51 7.65 2.35
N PHE A 13 9.52 7.38 1.04
CA PHE A 13 8.42 6.71 0.36
C PHE A 13 8.89 5.50 -0.46
N ALA A 14 8.37 4.31 -0.11
CA ALA A 14 8.61 3.10 -0.87
C ALA A 14 7.33 2.63 -1.59
N ASN A 15 7.48 2.17 -2.83
CA ASN A 15 6.39 1.55 -3.59
C ASN A 15 6.71 0.07 -3.80
N LEU A 16 5.95 -0.79 -3.15
CA LEU A 16 6.11 -2.25 -3.15
C LEU A 16 5.17 -2.95 -4.15
N THR A 17 4.50 -2.16 -5.00
CA THR A 17 3.51 -2.66 -5.96
C THR A 17 4.19 -3.45 -7.07
N ASP A 18 3.73 -4.67 -7.30
CA ASP A 18 4.02 -5.40 -8.54
C ASP A 18 3.02 -4.98 -9.63
N TYR A 19 3.45 -4.08 -10.51
CA TYR A 19 2.63 -3.59 -11.63
C TYR A 19 2.47 -4.59 -12.77
N SER A 20 3.20 -5.71 -12.76
CA SER A 20 3.03 -6.77 -13.77
C SER A 20 1.85 -7.69 -13.47
N ALA A 21 1.34 -7.65 -12.23
CA ALA A 21 0.28 -8.53 -11.78
C ALA A 21 -1.09 -8.11 -12.35
N VAL A 22 -1.79 -9.10 -12.92
CA VAL A 22 -3.15 -8.94 -13.46
C VAL A 22 -4.16 -9.43 -12.42
N CYS A 23 -5.21 -8.64 -12.20
CA CYS A 23 -6.28 -9.01 -11.27
C CYS A 23 -6.98 -10.29 -11.75
N PRO A 24 -6.97 -11.38 -10.96
CA PRO A 24 -7.71 -12.60 -11.30
C PRO A 24 -9.20 -12.33 -11.42
N GLU A 25 -9.87 -13.10 -12.29
CA GLU A 25 -11.32 -12.99 -12.49
C GLU A 25 -12.08 -13.28 -11.19
N GLY A 26 -13.11 -12.47 -10.89
CA GLY A 26 -13.92 -12.60 -9.68
C GLY A 26 -13.31 -12.00 -8.41
N LEU A 27 -12.09 -11.45 -8.47
CA LEU A 27 -11.49 -10.69 -7.37
C LEU A 27 -11.58 -9.17 -7.61
N LYS A 28 -11.49 -8.42 -6.52
CA LYS A 28 -11.39 -6.97 -6.54
C LYS A 28 -9.95 -6.56 -6.28
N ARG A 29 -9.56 -5.40 -6.82
CA ARG A 29 -8.26 -4.79 -6.58
C ARG A 29 -8.34 -3.80 -5.43
N PHE A 30 -7.36 -3.89 -4.54
CA PHE A 30 -7.16 -2.99 -3.42
C PHE A 30 -5.73 -2.46 -3.42
N PHE A 31 -5.55 -1.34 -2.73
CA PHE A 31 -4.25 -0.78 -2.43
C PHE A 31 -4.24 -0.21 -1.02
N VAL A 32 -3.05 -0.13 -0.43
CA VAL A 32 -2.88 0.32 0.95
C VAL A 32 -1.72 1.28 1.07
N TYR A 33 -1.94 2.36 1.81
CA TYR A 33 -0.87 3.21 2.33
C TYR A 33 -0.58 2.78 3.76
N VAL A 34 0.68 2.43 4.01
CA VAL A 34 1.17 2.05 5.32
C VAL A 34 2.10 3.14 5.81
N HIS A 35 1.81 3.69 6.98
CA HIS A 35 2.64 4.70 7.61
C HIS A 35 3.34 4.10 8.82
N PHE A 36 4.64 4.37 8.94
CA PHE A 36 5.48 3.90 10.03
C PHE A 36 5.72 5.01 11.06
N THR A 37 6.20 4.62 12.24
CA THR A 37 6.51 5.52 13.36
C THR A 37 7.68 6.46 13.08
N ASP A 38 8.54 6.13 12.12
CA ASP A 38 9.64 6.96 11.63
C ASP A 38 9.22 7.96 10.53
N PHE A 39 7.91 8.12 10.32
CA PHE A 39 7.29 8.93 9.27
C PHE A 39 7.50 8.42 7.83
N SER A 40 8.13 7.26 7.67
CA SER A 40 8.20 6.61 6.35
C SER A 40 6.82 6.08 5.94
N THR A 41 6.59 6.03 4.63
CA THR A 41 5.32 5.59 4.05
C THR A 41 5.57 4.59 2.94
N CYS A 42 4.79 3.50 2.93
CA CYS A 42 4.82 2.48 1.89
C CYS A 42 3.49 2.43 1.15
N LEU A 43 3.54 2.35 -0.18
CA LEU A 43 2.39 1.96 -1.00
C LEU A 43 2.53 0.49 -1.38
N LEU A 44 1.49 -0.29 -1.08
CA LEU A 44 1.30 -1.63 -1.61
C LEU A 44 -0.02 -1.66 -2.38
N SER A 45 0.06 -1.66 -3.70
CA SER A 45 -1.10 -1.80 -4.58
C SER A 45 -1.17 -3.21 -5.17
N ASN A 46 -2.19 -3.47 -5.98
CA ASN A 46 -2.50 -4.78 -6.58
C ASN A 46 -2.72 -5.90 -5.55
N ILE A 47 -3.35 -5.57 -4.41
CA ILE A 47 -3.86 -6.57 -3.48
C ILE A 47 -5.16 -7.10 -4.07
N PHE A 48 -5.18 -8.38 -4.47
CA PHE A 48 -6.37 -9.01 -5.05
C PHE A 48 -7.10 -9.84 -4.01
N ALA A 49 -8.35 -9.50 -3.73
CA ALA A 49 -9.17 -10.21 -2.76
C ALA A 49 -10.66 -10.13 -3.07
N ALA A 50 -11.45 -11.07 -2.57
CA ALA A 50 -12.90 -11.06 -2.74
C ALA A 50 -13.58 -9.99 -1.87
N THR A 51 -13.00 -9.66 -0.72
CA THR A 51 -13.56 -8.71 0.25
C THR A 51 -12.48 -7.78 0.79
N ARG A 52 -12.91 -6.62 1.28
CA ARG A 52 -12.05 -5.63 1.93
C ARG A 52 -11.34 -6.20 3.16
N THR A 53 -12.02 -7.05 3.93
CA THR A 53 -11.43 -7.72 5.11
C THR A 53 -10.30 -8.66 4.72
N ALA A 54 -10.47 -9.44 3.66
CA ALA A 54 -9.41 -10.32 3.16
C ALA A 54 -8.21 -9.51 2.63
N ALA A 55 -8.44 -8.39 1.94
CA ALA A 55 -7.37 -7.50 1.50
C ALA A 55 -6.60 -6.87 2.68
N LEU A 56 -7.30 -6.50 3.76
CA LEU A 56 -6.67 -6.00 4.97
C LEU A 56 -5.78 -7.07 5.63
N GLN A 57 -6.26 -8.31 5.72
CA GLN A 57 -5.47 -9.41 6.26
C GLN A 57 -4.18 -9.63 5.45
N ILE A 58 -4.27 -9.65 4.12
CA ILE A 58 -3.10 -9.78 3.24
C ILE A 58 -2.11 -8.63 3.48
N ALA A 59 -2.60 -7.41 3.64
CA ALA A 59 -1.76 -6.26 3.96
C ALA A 59 -1.06 -6.43 5.32
N LEU A 60 -1.79 -6.82 6.37
CA LEU A 60 -1.22 -7.06 7.70
C LEU A 60 -0.16 -8.15 7.69
N ASP A 61 -0.44 -9.28 7.02
CA ASP A 61 0.50 -10.39 6.90
C ASP A 61 1.78 -9.96 6.15
N ARG A 62 1.64 -9.07 5.15
CA ARG A 62 2.79 -8.54 4.40
C ARG A 62 3.72 -7.67 5.23
N PHE A 63 3.20 -7.02 6.28
CA PHE A 63 3.96 -6.13 7.18
C PHE A 63 4.11 -6.70 8.59
N ALA A 64 3.88 -8.01 8.78
CA ALA A 64 3.90 -8.64 10.10
C ALA A 64 5.24 -8.47 10.83
N ASP A 65 6.35 -8.61 10.10
CA ASP A 65 7.72 -8.49 10.63
C ASP A 65 8.07 -7.09 11.14
N CYS A 66 7.38 -6.06 10.64
CA CYS A 66 7.56 -4.67 11.05
C CYS A 66 6.35 -4.09 11.79
N SER A 67 5.48 -4.96 12.31
CA SER A 67 4.20 -4.57 12.94
C SER A 67 4.37 -3.61 14.13
N GLU A 68 5.47 -3.73 14.87
CA GLU A 68 5.82 -2.84 15.98
C GLU A 68 6.13 -1.40 15.56
N TYR A 69 6.44 -1.18 14.28
CA TYR A 69 6.74 0.14 13.72
C TYR A 69 5.56 0.73 12.93
N LEU A 70 4.43 0.03 12.85
CA LEU A 70 3.26 0.52 12.13
C LEU A 70 2.53 1.59 12.93
N ALA A 71 2.42 2.79 12.36
CA ALA A 71 1.60 3.85 12.91
C ALA A 71 0.15 3.80 12.38
N SER A 72 -0.04 3.49 11.09
CA SER A 72 -1.37 3.30 10.52
C SER A 72 -1.36 2.53 9.19
N ILE A 73 -2.49 1.91 8.86
CA ILE A 73 -2.74 1.20 7.62
C ILE A 73 -4.06 1.72 7.03
N ASN A 74 -3.99 2.34 5.87
CA ASN A 74 -5.13 2.92 5.16
C ASN A 74 -5.42 2.13 3.88
N LEU A 75 -6.38 1.20 3.97
CA LEU A 75 -6.80 0.36 2.84
C LEU A 75 -7.83 1.09 1.97
N HIS A 76 -7.70 0.94 0.66
CA HIS A 76 -8.62 1.46 -0.34
C HIS A 76 -8.93 0.35 -1.36
N GLY A 77 -10.15 0.33 -1.88
CA GLY A 77 -10.54 -0.56 -2.98
C GLY A 77 -10.83 0.26 -4.23
N ASP A 78 -10.62 -0.33 -5.40
CA ASP A 78 -11.35 0.12 -6.58
C ASP A 78 -12.83 -0.26 -6.36
N ASP A 79 -13.70 0.76 -6.30
CA ASP A 79 -15.15 0.58 -6.30
C ASP A 79 -15.65 -0.01 -7.63
#